data_AF-A0A661ZM82-F1
#
_entry.id   AF-A0A661ZM82-F1
#
_cell.length_a   1.000
_cell.length_b   1.000
_cell.length_c   1.000
_cell.angle_alpha   90.00
_cell.angle_beta   90.00
_cell.angle_gamma   90.00
#
_symmetry.space_group_name_H-M   'P 1'
#
loop_
_entity.id
_entity.type
_entity.pdbx_description
1 polymer ?
#
loop_
_entity_poly.entity_id
_entity_poly.type
_entity_poly.pdbx_seq_one_letter_code
_entity_poly.pdbx_strand_id
1 'polypeptide(L)'
;MKLLLIITGACLILSFIGDRRKTALGLKKGAMMFLKILPTILTVIIVVSILLYLVPEQKIAGWFGEESGFDGYMAAALVGSISLIQGFIAFPMAGVLVQSGVSYPVIAIFITTLLM
;
A
#
# COMPACT_ATOMS: atom_id res chain seq x y z
N MET A 1 -13.19 -3.46 -11.73
CA MET A 1 -12.78 -2.06 -12.01
C MET A 1 -13.75 -1.30 -12.91
N LYS A 2 -14.15 -1.82 -14.08
CA LYS A 2 -15.04 -1.10 -15.02
C LYS A 2 -16.36 -0.62 -14.40
N LEU A 3 -17.02 -1.46 -13.60
CA LEU A 3 -18.27 -1.11 -12.89
C LEU A 3 -18.11 0.09 -11.95
N LEU A 4 -17.04 0.11 -11.16
CA LEU A 4 -16.75 1.20 -10.21
C LEU A 4 -16.52 2.53 -10.92
N LEU A 5 -15.85 2.51 -12.08
CA LEU A 5 -15.63 3.71 -12.89
C LEU A 5 -16.95 4.25 -13.44
N ILE A 6 -17.85 3.37 -13.91
CA ILE A 6 -19.17 3.76 -14.41
C ILE A 6 -20.01 4.39 -13.30
N ILE A 7 -20.06 3.76 -12.11
CA ILE A 7 -20.79 4.27 -10.95
C ILE A 7 -20.23 5.64 -10.53
N THR A 8 -18.91 5.76 -10.43
CA THR A 8 -18.26 7.02 -10.07
C THR A 8 -18.60 8.13 -11.07
N GLY A 9 -18.56 7.84 -12.37
CA GLY A 9 -18.94 8.77 -13.42
C GLY A 9 -20.40 9.23 -13.31
N ALA A 10 -21.33 8.29 -13.09
CA ALA A 10 -22.75 8.60 -12.89
C ALA A 10 -22.98 9.47 -11.65
N CYS A 11 -22.36 9.13 -10.52
CA CYS A 11 -22.44 9.95 -9.30
C CYS A 11 -21.85 11.35 -9.49
N LEU A 12 -20.76 11.47 -10.26
CA LEU A 12 -20.15 12.75 -10.57
C LEU A 12 -21.09 13.63 -11.40
N ILE A 13 -21.72 13.05 -12.44
CA ILE A 13 -22.69 13.74 -13.29
C ILE A 13 -23.90 14.19 -12.46
N LEU A 14 -24.46 13.31 -11.62
CA LEU A 14 -25.57 13.66 -10.73
C LEU A 14 -25.18 14.78 -9.75
N SER A 15 -23.98 14.72 -9.17
CA SER A 15 -23.45 15.79 -8.31
C SER A 15 -23.34 17.12 -9.06
N PHE A 16 -22.84 17.08 -10.30
CA PHE A 16 -22.63 18.25 -11.14
C PHE A 16 -23.94 18.92 -11.58
N ILE A 17 -25.01 18.14 -11.77
CA ILE A 17 -26.36 18.64 -12.02
C ILE A 17 -26.92 19.30 -10.75
N GLY A 18 -26.67 18.73 -9.58
CA GLY A 18 -27.15 19.26 -8.30
C GLY A 18 -26.50 20.59 -7.89
N ASP A 19 -25.17 20.68 -7.89
CA ASP A 19 -24.45 21.92 -7.56
C ASP A 19 -23.02 21.90 -8.11
N ARG A 20 -22.82 22.53 -9.28
CA ARG A 20 -21.50 22.64 -9.93
C ARG A 20 -20.42 23.23 -9.04
N ARG A 21 -20.75 24.20 -8.19
CA ARG A 21 -19.76 24.86 -7.32
C ARG A 21 -19.31 23.90 -6.22
N LYS A 22 -20.24 23.18 -5.58
CA LYS A 22 -19.90 22.16 -4.58
C LYS A 22 -19.14 20.99 -5.18
N THR A 23 -19.53 20.52 -6.37
CA THR A 23 -18.81 19.43 -7.06
C THR A 23 -17.37 19.84 -7.38
N ALA A 24 -17.16 21.04 -7.94
CA ALA A 24 -15.81 21.54 -8.22
C ALA A 24 -14.96 21.70 -6.95
N LEU A 25 -15.56 22.18 -5.86
CA LEU A 25 -14.87 22.31 -4.57
C LEU A 25 -14.49 20.95 -3.98
N GLY A 26 -15.39 19.97 -4.08
CA GLY A 26 -15.14 18.57 -3.68
C GLY A 26 -14.02 17.93 -4.49
N LEU A 27 -14.04 18.10 -5.83
CA LEU A 27 -12.97 17.62 -6.71
C LEU A 27 -11.62 18.24 -6.37
N LYS A 28 -11.59 19.56 -6.16
CA LYS A 28 -10.37 20.28 -5.77
C LYS A 28 -9.81 19.78 -4.44
N LYS A 29 -10.68 19.55 -3.46
CA LYS A 29 -10.29 19.03 -2.14
C LYS A 29 -9.74 17.60 -2.27
N GLY A 30 -10.42 16.73 -3.01
CA GLY A 30 -9.96 15.37 -3.28
C GLY A 30 -8.61 15.34 -4.00
N ALA A 31 -8.45 16.15 -5.06
CA ALA A 31 -7.19 16.27 -5.79
C ALA A 31 -6.06 16.80 -4.90
N MET A 32 -6.33 17.80 -4.05
CA MET A 32 -5.34 18.33 -3.11
C MET A 32 -4.93 17.30 -2.05
N MET A 33 -5.88 16.53 -1.50
CA MET A 33 -5.58 15.45 -0.57
C MET A 33 -4.73 14.36 -1.24
N PHE A 34 -5.08 13.98 -2.46
CA PHE A 34 -4.32 13.01 -3.25
C PHE A 34 -2.88 13.50 -3.49
N LEU A 35 -2.71 14.73 -3.99
CA LEU A 35 -1.38 15.33 -4.22
C LEU A 35 -0.56 15.52 -2.94
N LYS A 36 -1.20 15.62 -1.77
CA LYS A 36 -0.50 15.73 -0.48
C LYS A 36 0.03 14.37 0.01
N ILE A 37 -0.68 13.29 -0.29
CA ILE A 37 -0.33 11.92 0.13
C ILE A 37 0.59 11.24 -0.89
N LEU A 38 0.46 11.59 -2.18
CA LEU A 38 1.23 11.03 -3.29
C LEU A 38 2.75 11.08 -3.08
N PRO A 39 3.38 12.19 -2.63
CA PRO A 39 4.82 12.25 -2.42
C PRO A 39 5.26 11.24 -1.36
N THR A 40 4.53 11.16 -0.24
CA THR A 40 4.83 10.21 0.83
C THR A 40 4.75 8.76 0.36
N ILE A 41 3.69 8.41 -0.38
CA ILE A 41 3.55 7.06 -0.95
C ILE A 41 4.71 6.76 -1.92
N LEU A 42 5.04 7.69 -2.82
CA LEU A 42 6.13 7.53 -3.78
C LEU A 42 7.49 7.37 -3.08
N THR A 43 7.80 8.21 -2.09
CA THR A 43 9.06 8.11 -1.34
C THR A 43 9.21 6.76 -0.69
N VAL A 44 8.15 6.26 -0.03
CA VAL A 44 8.23 4.95 0.64
C VAL A 44 8.35 3.82 -0.38
N ILE A 45 7.59 3.85 -1.47
CA ILE A 45 7.73 2.85 -2.55
C ILE A 45 9.16 2.85 -3.09
N ILE A 46 9.74 4.03 -3.38
CA ILE A 46 11.11 4.14 -3.90
C ILE A 46 12.12 3.56 -2.92
N VAL A 47 12.06 3.93 -1.63
CA VAL A 47 12.98 3.43 -0.61
C VAL A 47 12.86 1.91 -0.47
N VAL A 48 11.64 1.38 -0.42
CA VAL A 48 11.39 -0.07 -0.32
C VAL A 48 11.89 -0.77 -1.57
N SER A 49 11.62 -0.26 -2.77
CA SER A 49 12.12 -0.85 -4.03
C SER A 49 13.64 -0.84 -4.10
N ILE A 50 14.31 0.21 -3.63
CA ILE A 50 15.79 0.25 -3.56
C ILE A 50 16.31 -0.79 -2.57
N LEU A 51 15.72 -0.87 -1.37
CA LEU A 51 16.09 -1.88 -0.38
C LEU A 51 15.91 -3.30 -0.93
N LEU A 52 14.80 -3.58 -1.61
CA LEU A 52 14.54 -4.87 -2.23
C LEU A 52 15.49 -5.15 -3.40
N TYR A 53 15.85 -4.14 -4.19
CA TYR A 53 16.85 -4.30 -5.26
C TYR A 53 18.25 -4.65 -4.71
N LEU A 54 18.62 -4.08 -3.56
CA LEU A 54 19.89 -4.37 -2.88
C LEU A 54 19.93 -5.75 -2.21
N VAL A 55 18.78 -6.35 -1.92
CA VAL A 55 18.68 -7.69 -1.31
C VAL A 55 18.40 -8.73 -2.41
N PRO A 56 19.30 -9.70 -2.64
CA PRO A 56 19.07 -10.71 -3.68
C PRO A 56 17.74 -11.44 -3.50
N GLU A 57 16.96 -11.61 -4.56
CA GLU A 57 15.67 -12.32 -4.53
C GLU A 57 15.80 -13.72 -3.90
N GLN A 58 16.93 -14.42 -4.11
CA GLN A 58 17.19 -15.71 -3.46
C GLN A 58 17.29 -15.61 -1.93
N LYS A 59 17.78 -14.48 -1.39
CA LYS A 59 17.83 -14.24 0.06
C LYS A 59 16.48 -13.84 0.62
N ILE A 60 15.68 -13.07 -0.13
CA ILE A 60 14.30 -12.71 0.27
C ILE A 60 13.43 -13.96 0.31
N ALA A 61 13.47 -14.79 -0.75
CA ALA A 61 12.73 -16.04 -0.80
C ALA A 61 13.23 -17.04 0.26
N GLY A 62 14.53 -17.09 0.54
CA GLY A 62 15.09 -17.96 1.58
C GLY A 62 14.74 -17.54 3.02
N TRP A 63 14.61 -16.24 3.31
CA TRP A 63 14.32 -15.74 4.67
C TRP A 63 12.85 -15.39 4.91
N PHE A 64 12.07 -15.13 3.86
CA PHE A 64 10.69 -14.67 3.94
C PHE A 64 9.72 -15.37 2.94
N GLY A 65 10.20 -16.32 2.14
CA GLY A 65 9.38 -17.14 1.23
C GLY A 65 8.69 -18.32 1.92
N GLU A 66 8.12 -19.26 1.16
CA GLU A 66 7.31 -20.37 1.72
C GLU A 66 8.08 -21.28 2.71
N GLU A 67 9.41 -21.35 2.60
CA GLU A 67 10.28 -22.13 3.49
C GLU A 67 10.80 -21.36 4.71
N SER A 68 10.42 -20.08 4.88
CA SER A 68 10.97 -19.21 5.94
C SER A 68 10.64 -19.62 7.37
N GLY A 69 9.69 -20.54 7.57
CA GLY A 69 9.41 -21.15 8.87
C GLY A 69 9.06 -20.13 9.97
N PHE A 70 9.36 -20.49 11.23
CA PHE A 70 9.03 -19.67 12.40
C PHE A 70 9.86 -18.37 12.49
N ASP A 71 11.10 -18.40 12.00
CA ASP A 71 12.02 -17.26 12.09
C ASP A 71 11.57 -16.08 11.19
N GLY A 72 11.07 -16.37 9.99
CA GLY A 72 10.50 -15.37 9.09
C GLY A 72 9.28 -14.65 9.68
N TYR A 73 8.43 -15.38 10.39
CA TYR A 73 7.26 -14.80 11.08
C TYR A 73 7.66 -13.90 12.24
N MET A 74 8.64 -14.31 13.04
CA MET A 74 9.09 -13.52 14.18
C MET A 74 9.82 -12.24 13.74
N ALA A 75 10.64 -12.32 12.69
CA ALA A 75 11.27 -11.14 12.09
C ALA A 75 10.22 -10.16 11.52
N ALA A 76 9.23 -10.66 10.79
CA ALA A 76 8.15 -9.82 10.25
C ALA A 76 7.32 -9.13 11.35
N ALA A 77 7.03 -9.82 12.44
CA ALA A 77 6.32 -9.25 13.58
C ALA A 77 7.11 -8.14 14.27
N LEU A 78 8.41 -8.34 14.48
CA LEU A 78 9.29 -7.35 15.10
C LEU A 78 9.44 -6.11 14.21
N VAL A 79 9.71 -6.31 12.92
CA VAL A 79 9.87 -5.20 11.98
C VAL A 79 8.55 -4.44 11.82
N GLY A 80 7.41 -5.13 11.71
CA GLY A 80 6.10 -4.50 11.65
C GLY A 80 5.81 -3.63 12.88
N SER A 81 6.02 -4.18 14.08
CA SER A 81 5.80 -3.48 15.35
C SER A 81 6.65 -2.20 15.51
N ILE A 82 7.87 -2.18 14.98
CA ILE A 82 8.76 -1.01 15.06
C ILE A 82 8.44 0.03 13.97
N SER A 83 7.93 -0.41 12.82
CA SER A 83 7.81 0.45 11.63
C SER A 83 6.72 1.53 11.73
N LEU A 84 5.63 1.28 12.46
CA LEU A 84 4.52 2.24 12.71
C LEU A 84 4.11 3.06 11.46
N ILE A 85 4.03 2.39 10.30
CA ILE A 85 3.67 3.02 9.03
C ILE A 85 2.14 3.07 8.91
N GLN A 86 1.61 4.11 8.27
CA GLN A 86 0.17 4.20 7.97
C GLN A 86 -0.29 3.17 6.93
N GLY A 87 -1.50 2.62 7.10
CA GLY A 87 -2.01 1.54 6.24
C GLY A 87 -2.07 1.83 4.74
N PHE A 88 -2.32 3.07 4.33
CA PHE A 88 -2.34 3.43 2.91
C PHE A 88 -0.97 3.30 2.22
N ILE A 89 0.12 3.20 2.99
CA ILE A 89 1.49 2.96 2.50
C ILE A 89 1.84 1.46 2.59
N ALA A 90 1.39 0.80 3.66
CA ALA A 90 1.65 -0.62 3.91
C ALA A 90 1.09 -1.53 2.81
N PHE A 91 -0.12 -1.25 2.29
CA PHE A 91 -0.73 -2.11 1.27
C PHE A 91 0.00 -2.10 -0.08
N PRO A 92 0.39 -0.94 -0.66
CA PRO A 92 1.25 -0.92 -1.84
C PRO A 92 2.58 -1.64 -1.62
N MET A 93 3.23 -1.43 -0.46
CA MET A 93 4.49 -2.12 -0.13
C MET A 93 4.32 -3.64 -0.08
N ALA A 94 3.26 -4.11 0.57
CA ALA A 94 2.93 -5.52 0.64
C ALA A 94 2.76 -6.12 -0.77
N GLY A 95 2.10 -5.42 -1.68
CA GLY A 95 1.98 -5.84 -3.07
C GLY A 95 3.32 -5.97 -3.80
N VAL A 96 4.30 -5.13 -3.48
CA VAL A 96 5.66 -5.25 -4.03
C VAL A 96 6.40 -6.43 -3.39
N LEU A 97 6.29 -6.62 -2.07
CA LEU A 97 6.90 -7.74 -1.36
C LEU A 97 6.37 -9.12 -1.85
N VAL A 98 5.06 -9.22 -2.11
CA VAL A 98 4.48 -10.42 -2.75
C VAL A 98 5.15 -10.69 -4.09
N GLN A 99 5.30 -9.67 -4.94
CA GLN A 99 5.93 -9.80 -6.25
C GLN A 99 7.41 -10.19 -6.15
N SER A 100 8.08 -9.80 -5.07
CA SER A 100 9.47 -10.20 -4.75
C SER A 100 9.60 -11.58 -4.10
N GLY A 101 8.51 -12.36 -3.98
CA GLY A 101 8.55 -13.75 -3.51
C GLY A 101 8.36 -13.94 -1.99
N VAL A 102 7.91 -12.90 -1.27
CA VAL A 102 7.54 -13.02 0.15
C VAL A 102 6.18 -13.74 0.28
N SER A 103 6.09 -14.67 1.23
CA SER A 103 4.86 -15.44 1.45
C SER A 103 3.72 -14.59 2.05
N TYR A 104 2.48 -14.90 1.68
CA TYR A 104 1.29 -14.21 2.20
C TYR A 104 1.17 -14.22 3.73
N PRO A 105 1.49 -15.30 4.47
CA PRO A 105 1.42 -15.30 5.93
C PRO A 105 2.42 -14.35 6.58
N VAL A 106 3.66 -14.27 6.08
CA VAL A 106 4.67 -13.31 6.55
C VAL A 106 4.17 -11.87 6.37
N ILE A 107 3.58 -11.58 5.22
CA ILE A 107 3.00 -10.25 4.91
C ILE A 107 1.81 -9.95 5.81
N ALA A 108 0.94 -10.94 6.07
CA ALA A 108 -0.20 -10.77 6.96
C ALA A 108 0.26 -10.42 8.40
N ILE A 109 1.28 -11.10 8.91
CA ILE A 109 1.88 -10.81 10.22
C ILE A 109 2.51 -9.42 10.24
N PHE A 110 3.30 -9.08 9.22
CA PHE A 110 3.91 -7.76 9.07
C PHE A 110 2.86 -6.64 9.05
N ILE A 111 1.83 -6.74 8.21
CA ILE A 111 0.77 -5.72 8.13
C ILE A 111 0.00 -5.63 9.45
N THR A 112 -0.33 -6.76 10.08
CA THR A 112 -1.09 -6.76 11.34
C THR A 112 -0.32 -6.06 12.45
N THR A 113 0.96 -6.40 12.61
CA THR A 113 1.82 -5.80 13.65
C THR A 113 2.24 -4.37 13.35
N LEU A 114 2.16 -3.95 12.09
CA LEU A 114 2.41 -2.57 11.66
C LEU A 114 1.19 -1.65 11.87
N LEU A 115 -0.03 -2.21 11.81
CA LEU A 115 -1.28 -1.44 11.90
C LEU A 115 -1.96 -1.45 13.26
N MET A 116 -1.71 -2.47 14.09
CA MET A 116 -2.29 -2.63 15.43
C MET A 116 -1.32 -2.17 16.52
#